data_AF-A0A5K0VS26-F1
#
_entry.id   AF-A0A5K0VS26-F1
#
_cell.length_a   1.000
_cell.length_b   1.000
_cell.length_c   1.000
_cell.angle_alpha   90.00
_cell.angle_beta   90.00
_cell.angle_gamma   90.00
#
_symmetry.space_group_name_H-M   'P 1'
#
loop_
_entity.id
_entity.type
_entity.pdbx_description
1 polymer ?
#
loop_
_entity_poly.entity_id
_entity_poly.type
_entity_poly.pdbx_seq_one_letter_code
_entity_poly.pdbx_strand_id
1 'polypeptide(L)'
;SACISLNQQIEHFRTATVRDLSSQLREKGQQLASFLSKSIFMFNAGGNDCSWMCSQANSGDGQCTAQEFLQSLLANFTQQLK
;
A
#
# COMPACT_ATOMS: atom_id res chain seq x y z
N SER A 1 -8.27 2.87 -15.04
CA SER A 1 -7.49 2.62 -13.81
C SER A 1 -7.12 1.15 -13.80
N ALA A 2 -5.83 0.79 -13.89
CA ALA A 2 -5.38 -0.60 -13.87
C ALA A 2 -4.68 -0.84 -12.53
N CYS A 3 -5.35 -1.53 -11.63
CA CYS A 3 -4.81 -1.87 -10.32
C CYS A 3 -3.51 -2.68 -10.52
N ILE A 4 -2.45 -2.33 -9.81
CA ILE A 4 -1.16 -3.02 -9.93
C ILE A 4 -1.31 -4.48 -9.48
N SER A 5 -0.82 -5.42 -10.29
CA SER A 5 -0.88 -6.84 -9.95
C SER A 5 -0.12 -7.15 -8.67
N LEU A 6 -0.44 -8.27 -8.01
CA LEU A 6 0.28 -8.73 -6.82
C LEU A 6 1.80 -8.82 -7.08
N ASN A 7 2.20 -9.34 -8.24
CA ASN A 7 3.61 -9.43 -8.61
C ASN A 7 4.28 -8.05 -8.73
N GLN A 8 3.57 -7.06 -9.28
CA GLN A 8 4.07 -5.69 -9.33
C GLN A 8 4.17 -5.07 -7.92
N GLN A 9 3.23 -5.35 -7.02
CA GLN A 9 3.30 -4.90 -5.63
C GLN A 9 4.50 -5.51 -4.89
N ILE A 10 4.74 -6.80 -5.06
CA ILE A 10 5.91 -7.49 -4.49
C ILE A 10 7.20 -6.90 -5.04
N GLU A 11 7.27 -6.64 -6.34
CA GLU A 11 8.46 -6.07 -6.95
C GLU A 11 8.71 -4.62 -6.51
N HIS A 12 7.66 -3.81 -6.38
CA HIS A 12 7.76 -2.46 -5.81
C HIS A 12 8.23 -2.49 -4.36
N PHE A 13 7.71 -3.42 -3.56
CA PHE A 13 8.19 -3.61 -2.19
C PHE A 13 9.69 -3.92 -2.17
N ARG A 14 10.13 -4.88 -2.99
CA ARG A 14 11.53 -5.33 -3.06
C ARG A 14 12.50 -4.24 -3.54
N THR A 15 12.10 -3.47 -4.55
CA THR A 15 13.00 -2.56 -5.28
C THR A 15 12.95 -1.12 -4.79
N ALA A 16 11.78 -0.65 -4.33
CA ALA A 16 11.57 0.72 -3.88
C ALA A 16 11.40 0.78 -2.36
N THR A 17 10.42 0.08 -1.80
CA THR A 17 10.09 0.21 -0.37
C THR A 17 11.25 -0.19 0.55
N VAL A 18 11.88 -1.34 0.30
CA VAL A 18 13.03 -1.79 1.10
C VAL A 18 14.20 -0.81 1.02
N ARG A 19 14.48 -0.27 -0.18
CA ARG A 19 15.54 0.72 -0.39
C ARG A 19 15.26 2.02 0.35
N ASP A 20 14.05 2.54 0.21
CA ASP A 20 13.64 3.82 0.80
C ASP A 20 13.51 3.72 2.33
N LEU A 21 13.10 2.57 2.87
CA LEU A 21 13.16 2.29 4.30
C LEU A 21 14.61 2.18 4.78
N SER A 22 15.48 1.53 4.01
CA SER A 22 16.89 1.40 4.38
C SER A 22 17.59 2.75 4.49
N SER A 23 17.28 3.72 3.62
CA SER A 23 17.87 5.07 3.72
C SER A 23 17.36 5.80 4.97
N GLN A 24 16.06 5.78 5.20
CA GLN A 24 15.43 6.44 6.36
C GLN A 24 15.86 5.85 7.71
N LEU A 25 16.08 4.53 7.79
CA LEU A 25 16.49 3.86 9.03
C LEU A 25 17.99 3.97 9.32
N ARG A 26 18.83 4.10 8.28
CA ARG A 26 20.27 4.38 8.45
C ARG A 26 20.48 5.72 9.15
N GLU A 27 19.68 6.73 8.82
CA GLU A 27 19.69 8.02 9.51
C GLU A 27 19.28 7.90 11.00
N LYS A 28 18.54 6.84 11.36
CA LYS A 28 18.00 6.60 12.71
C LYS A 28 18.72 5.51 13.51
N GLY A 29 19.83 4.95 12.98
CA GLY A 29 20.60 3.90 13.66
C GLY A 29 19.85 2.58 13.90
N GLN A 30 18.70 2.36 13.25
CA GLN A 30 17.90 1.12 13.40
C GLN A 30 18.28 0.10 12.32
N GLN A 31 18.43 -1.18 12.69
CA GLN A 31 18.61 -2.26 11.72
C GLN A 31 17.30 -2.53 10.97
N LEU A 32 17.34 -2.36 9.64
CA LEU A 32 16.23 -2.63 8.72
C LEU A 32 15.57 -4.00 8.96
N ALA A 33 16.37 -5.06 9.19
CA ALA A 33 15.84 -6.40 9.45
C ALA A 33 14.95 -6.47 10.70
N SER A 34 15.33 -5.80 11.79
CA SER A 34 14.53 -5.75 13.01
C SER A 34 13.28 -4.87 12.86
N PHE A 35 13.31 -3.88 11.98
CA PHE A 35 12.13 -3.06 11.67
C PHE A 35 11.12 -3.87 10.86
N LEU A 36 11.59 -4.54 9.80
CA LEU A 36 10.76 -5.36 8.93
C LEU A 36 10.14 -6.55 9.70
N SER A 37 10.86 -7.17 10.64
CA SER A 37 10.33 -8.30 11.42
C SER A 37 9.17 -7.94 12.35
N LYS A 38 8.98 -6.65 12.66
CA LYS A 38 7.87 -6.13 13.47
C LYS A 38 6.82 -5.39 12.65
N SER A 39 7.00 -5.32 11.33
CA SER A 39 6.11 -4.59 10.44
C SER A 39 4.94 -5.46 9.99
N ILE A 40 3.79 -4.82 9.76
CA ILE A 40 2.64 -5.44 9.10
C ILE A 40 2.76 -5.13 7.60
N PHE A 41 2.70 -6.17 6.78
CA PHE A 41 2.69 -6.03 5.32
C PHE A 41 1.28 -6.30 4.80
N MET A 42 0.85 -5.46 3.86
CA MET A 42 -0.42 -5.63 3.18
C MET A 42 -0.20 -5.66 1.68
N PHE A 43 -0.77 -6.67 1.04
CA PHE A 43 -0.85 -6.79 -0.41
C PHE A 43 -2.32 -6.88 -0.81
N ASN A 44 -2.72 -6.16 -1.86
CA ASN A 44 -4.07 -6.22 -2.37
C ASN A 44 -4.12 -7.10 -3.63
N ALA A 45 -4.76 -8.28 -3.52
CA ALA A 45 -4.93 -9.19 -4.66
C ALA A 45 -6.30 -9.07 -5.33
N GLY A 46 -7.19 -8.20 -4.83
CA GLY A 46 -8.55 -8.02 -5.32
C GLY A 46 -8.63 -6.96 -6.41
N GLY A 47 -8.38 -7.34 -7.68
CA GLY A 47 -8.68 -6.46 -8.82
C GLY A 47 -10.14 -5.99 -8.84
N ASN A 48 -11.05 -6.86 -8.38
CA ASN A 48 -12.48 -6.56 -8.21
C ASN A 48 -12.74 -5.60 -7.05
N ASP A 49 -11.97 -5.68 -5.96
CA ASP A 49 -12.10 -4.80 -4.79
C ASP A 49 -11.63 -3.38 -5.12
N CYS A 50 -10.59 -3.28 -5.93
CA CYS A 50 -10.14 -2.03 -6.48
C CYS A 50 -11.21 -1.42 -7.40
N SER A 51 -11.79 -2.19 -8.32
CA SER A 51 -12.95 -1.73 -9.14
C SER A 51 -14.17 -1.33 -8.29
N TRP A 52 -14.50 -2.08 -7.24
CA TRP A 52 -15.64 -1.82 -6.36
C TRP A 52 -15.42 -0.59 -5.47
N MET A 53 -14.28 -0.48 -4.78
CA MET A 53 -13.90 0.70 -3.99
C MET A 53 -13.93 1.96 -4.85
N CYS A 54 -13.40 1.84 -6.07
CA CYS A 54 -13.40 2.91 -7.03
C CYS A 54 -14.81 3.30 -7.53
N SER A 55 -15.77 2.38 -7.52
CA SER A 55 -17.18 2.68 -7.83
C SER A 55 -17.95 3.33 -6.68
N GLN A 56 -17.47 3.23 -5.44
CA GLN A 56 -18.12 3.79 -4.25
C GLN A 56 -17.60 5.18 -3.86
N ALA A 57 -16.48 5.64 -4.43
CA ALA A 57 -15.81 6.88 -4.05
C ALA A 57 -16.52 8.19 -4.50
N ASN A 58 -17.78 8.14 -4.96
CA ASN A 58 -18.56 9.32 -5.38
C ASN A 58 -17.92 10.23 -6.45
N SER A 59 -16.96 9.74 -7.22
CA SER A 59 -16.52 10.43 -8.44
C SER A 59 -17.40 9.95 -9.59
N GLY A 60 -18.38 10.79 -9.96
CA GLY A 60 -19.28 10.58 -11.10
C GLY A 60 -18.61 10.34 -12.45
N ASP A 61 -17.27 10.35 -12.49
CA ASP A 61 -16.44 10.03 -13.64
C ASP A 61 -15.40 8.95 -13.29
N GLY A 62 -15.86 7.68 -13.16
CA GLY A 62 -15.17 6.43 -13.54
C GLY A 62 -13.67 6.17 -13.26
N GLN A 63 -12.95 7.03 -12.54
CA GLN A 63 -11.50 6.94 -12.35
C GLN A 63 -11.11 7.37 -10.93
N CYS A 64 -11.31 6.44 -10.02
CA CYS A 64 -10.58 6.37 -8.77
C CYS A 64 -9.07 6.33 -9.02
N THR A 65 -8.40 7.36 -8.50
CA THR A 65 -6.95 7.48 -8.56
C THR A 65 -6.32 6.49 -7.59
N ALA A 66 -5.08 6.06 -7.88
CA ALA A 66 -4.33 5.20 -6.96
C ALA A 66 -4.18 5.80 -5.55
N GLN A 67 -4.23 7.13 -5.46
CA GLN A 67 -4.11 7.87 -4.21
C GLN A 67 -5.39 7.80 -3.35
N GLU A 68 -6.58 7.95 -3.94
CA GLU A 68 -7.86 7.82 -3.23
C GLU A 68 -8.07 6.40 -2.71
N PHE A 69 -7.68 5.41 -3.53
CA PHE A 69 -7.69 4.02 -3.12
C PHE A 69 -6.77 3.78 -1.92
N LEU A 70 -5.53 4.27 -1.97
CA LEU A 70 -4.58 4.15 -0.87
C LEU A 70 -5.10 4.81 0.42
N GLN A 71 -5.72 5.99 0.32
CA GLN A 71 -6.29 6.67 1.49
C GLN A 71 -7.45 5.89 2.13
N SER A 72 -8.35 5.36 1.31
CA SER A 72 -9.48 4.53 1.80
C SER A 72 -8.99 3.25 2.48
N LEU A 73 -7.96 2.64 1.91
CA LEU A 73 -7.30 1.46 2.45
C LEU A 73 -6.69 1.78 3.82
N LEU A 74 -5.87 2.83 3.91
CA LEU A 74 -5.25 3.28 5.17
C LEU A 74 -6.27 3.61 6.25
N ALA A 75 -7.35 4.31 5.90
CA ALA A 75 -8.42 4.67 6.82
C ALA A 75 -9.10 3.42 7.42
N ASN A 76 -9.40 2.42 6.59
CA ASN A 76 -10.04 1.18 7.04
C ASN A 76 -9.12 0.37 7.97
N PHE A 77 -7.85 0.19 7.61
CA PHE A 77 -6.90 -0.53 8.49
C PHE A 77 -6.59 0.22 9.77
N THR A 78 -6.51 1.55 9.74
CA THR A 78 -6.32 2.35 10.96
C THR A 78 -7.45 2.13 11.96
N GLN A 79 -8.68 1.87 11.50
CA GLN A 79 -9.79 1.52 12.38
C GLN A 79 -9.68 0.10 12.94
N GLN A 80 -9.19 -0.86 12.14
CA GLN A 80 -9.08 -2.26 12.53
C GLN A 80 -7.86 -2.57 13.42
N LEU A 81 -6.85 -1.71 13.44
CA LEU A 81 -5.62 -1.87 14.22
C LEU A 81 -5.64 -1.13 15.57
N LYS A 82 -6.82 -0.67 16.01
CA LYS A 82 -7.05 -0.14 17.37
C LYS A 82 -7.48 -1.26 18.32
#